data_AF-A0A4Q4D419-F1
#
_entry.id   AF-A0A4Q4D419-F1
#
_cell.length_a   1.000
_cell.length_b   1.000
_cell.length_c   1.000
_cell.angle_alpha   90.00
_cell.angle_beta   90.00
_cell.angle_gamma   90.00
#
_symmetry.space_group_name_H-M   'P 1'
#
loop_
_entity.id
_entity.type
_entity.pdbx_description
1 polymer ?
#
loop_
_entity_poly.entity_id
_entity_poly.type
_entity_poly.pdbx_seq_one_letter_code
_entity_poly.pdbx_strand_id
1 'polypeptide(L)'
;PEQEPGPGVGMPLGEVALNAEILVPDHDARVTAGPVAVRGYAFAGGERHVARVDVSADGGKTWVEADLDEDLGRWAWRLWSTEMHLERGDHEIVVRAWDSAAASQPEHPGPLWNPKGYVNNAWGRVTLHVA
;
A
#
# COMPACT_ATOMS: atom_id res chain seq x y z
N PRO A 1 -4.31 14.10 -30.16
CA PRO A 1 -2.88 14.33 -30.45
C PRO A 1 -2.09 14.20 -29.13
N GLU A 2 -1.44 13.04 -28.97
CA GLU A 2 -0.70 12.64 -27.77
C GLU A 2 0.38 13.65 -27.40
N GLN A 3 0.31 14.10 -26.15
CA GLN A 3 1.35 14.89 -25.50
C GLN A 3 2.47 13.95 -25.02
N GLU A 4 3.10 13.21 -25.94
CA GLU A 4 4.33 12.51 -25.59
C GLU A 4 5.50 13.51 -25.62
N PRO A 5 6.15 13.78 -24.46
CA PRO A 5 7.32 14.65 -24.45
C PRO A 5 8.46 14.00 -25.25
N GLY A 6 9.11 14.81 -26.10
CA GLY A 6 10.24 14.37 -26.90
C GLY A 6 11.44 13.90 -26.06
N PRO A 7 12.44 13.24 -26.67
CA PRO A 7 13.64 12.78 -25.97
C PRO A 7 14.32 13.89 -25.15
N GLY A 8 14.64 13.60 -23.88
CA GLY A 8 15.26 14.58 -22.97
C GLY A 8 14.29 15.58 -22.32
N VAL A 9 12.99 15.52 -22.63
CA VAL A 9 11.96 16.35 -22.00
C VAL A 9 11.28 15.59 -20.86
N GLY A 10 11.37 16.13 -19.64
CA GLY A 10 10.79 15.56 -18.43
C GLY A 10 11.76 15.60 -17.25
N MET A 11 11.25 15.34 -16.04
CA MET A 11 12.09 15.19 -14.86
C MET A 11 12.49 13.71 -14.70
N PRO A 12 13.76 13.39 -14.39
CA PRO A 12 14.14 12.03 -14.06
C PRO A 12 13.42 11.57 -12.78
N LEU A 13 13.23 10.26 -12.65
CA LEU A 13 12.75 9.68 -11.38
C LEU A 13 13.79 9.92 -10.28
N GLY A 14 13.29 10.33 -9.11
CA GLY A 14 14.10 10.54 -7.92
C GLY A 14 14.13 9.31 -7.04
N GLU A 15 14.21 9.54 -5.73
CA GLU A 15 14.07 8.49 -4.72
C GLU A 15 12.73 7.75 -4.85
N VAL A 16 12.72 6.50 -4.42
CA VAL A 16 11.49 5.70 -4.40
C VAL A 16 10.49 6.34 -3.44
N ALA A 17 9.28 6.58 -3.93
CA ALA A 17 8.18 7.06 -3.11
C ALA A 17 7.80 6.00 -2.06
N LEU A 18 7.30 6.43 -0.90
CA LEU A 18 6.74 5.53 0.09
C LEU A 18 5.65 4.68 -0.56
N ASN A 19 5.74 3.37 -0.41
CA ASN A 19 4.74 2.44 -0.91
C ASN A 19 4.49 1.31 0.10
N ALA A 20 3.29 0.73 0.06
CA ALA A 20 2.91 -0.43 0.84
C ALA A 20 1.85 -1.23 0.08
N GLU A 21 2.00 -2.56 0.09
CA GLU A 21 1.15 -3.48 -0.66
C GLU A 21 0.77 -4.70 0.17
N ILE A 22 -0.39 -5.26 -0.13
CA ILE A 22 -0.93 -6.47 0.50
C ILE A 22 -0.46 -7.68 -0.30
N LEU A 23 0.14 -8.66 0.37
CA LEU A 23 0.60 -9.92 -0.23
C LEU A 23 -0.29 -11.10 0.15
N VAL A 24 -0.96 -11.02 1.30
CA VAL A 24 -1.90 -12.04 1.77
C VAL A 24 -3.08 -11.34 2.44
N PRO A 25 -4.32 -11.74 2.14
CA PRO A 25 -4.70 -12.66 1.05
C PRO A 25 -4.54 -12.04 -0.34
N ASP A 26 -4.60 -12.87 -1.39
CA ASP A 26 -4.62 -12.40 -2.78
C ASP A 26 -5.91 -11.61 -3.10
N HIS A 27 -5.86 -10.79 -4.14
CA HIS A 27 -7.06 -10.16 -4.70
C HIS A 27 -8.11 -11.21 -5.11
N ASP A 28 -9.36 -10.95 -4.76
CA ASP A 28 -10.54 -11.81 -4.95
C ASP A 28 -10.46 -13.15 -4.19
N ALA A 29 -9.61 -13.27 -3.17
CA ALA A 29 -9.54 -14.47 -2.36
C ALA A 29 -10.86 -14.72 -1.60
N ARG A 30 -11.27 -15.99 -1.54
CA ARG A 30 -12.39 -16.46 -0.72
C ARG A 30 -11.88 -16.96 0.62
N VAL A 31 -12.34 -16.34 1.70
CA VAL A 31 -11.92 -16.67 3.07
C VAL A 31 -13.13 -16.98 3.95
N THR A 32 -12.91 -17.66 5.06
CA THR A 32 -13.98 -17.94 6.04
C THR A 32 -14.16 -16.74 6.95
N ALA A 33 -15.41 -16.42 7.31
CA ALA A 33 -15.70 -15.39 8.30
C ALA A 33 -14.98 -15.64 9.64
N GLY A 34 -14.58 -14.55 10.29
CA GLY A 34 -13.82 -14.56 11.53
C GLY A 34 -12.42 -13.95 11.35
N PRO A 35 -11.40 -14.42 12.10
CA PRO A 35 -10.06 -13.88 12.04
C PRO A 35 -9.38 -14.20 10.70
N VAL A 36 -8.96 -13.16 9.99
CA VAL A 36 -8.25 -13.24 8.71
C VAL A 36 -6.90 -12.54 8.84
N ALA A 37 -5.83 -13.29 8.60
CA ALA A 37 -4.48 -12.74 8.58
C ALA A 37 -4.26 -11.92 7.30
N VAL A 38 -3.87 -10.65 7.49
CA VAL A 38 -3.51 -9.74 6.40
C VAL A 38 -2.04 -9.36 6.56
N ARG A 39 -1.25 -9.53 5.50
CA ARG A 39 0.20 -9.36 5.53
C ARG A 39 0.69 -8.70 4.26
N GLY A 40 1.82 -8.01 4.37
CA GLY A 40 2.43 -7.39 3.20
C GLY A 40 3.80 -6.81 3.48
N TYR A 41 4.19 -5.87 2.62
CA TYR A 41 5.40 -5.10 2.79
C TYR A 41 5.12 -3.60 2.70
N ALA A 42 6.04 -2.81 3.23
CA ALA A 42 6.13 -1.39 3.03
C ALA A 42 7.58 -0.99 2.78
N PHE A 43 7.80 0.08 2.02
CA PHE A 43 9.13 0.58 1.70
C PHE A 43 9.13 2.09 1.55
N ALA A 44 10.10 2.75 2.17
CA ALA A 44 10.37 4.18 2.02
C ALA A 44 11.75 4.34 1.37
N GLY A 45 11.83 5.12 0.29
CA GLY A 45 13.11 5.41 -0.36
C GLY A 45 13.87 6.56 0.30
N GLY A 46 15.17 6.62 0.02
CA GLY A 46 16.07 7.64 0.52
C GLY A 46 16.58 7.31 1.93
N GLU A 47 16.74 8.35 2.75
CA GLU A 47 17.16 8.23 4.15
C GLU A 47 15.96 8.04 5.12
N ARG A 48 14.78 7.75 4.58
CA ARG A 48 13.53 7.56 5.34
C ARG A 48 13.31 6.09 5.66
N HIS A 49 12.55 5.82 6.72
CA HIS A 49 12.10 4.47 7.07
C HIS A 49 10.59 4.43 7.27
N VAL A 50 10.01 3.23 7.15
CA VAL A 50 8.59 2.98 7.46
C VAL A 50 8.39 3.06 8.97
N ALA A 51 7.59 4.03 9.40
CA ALA A 51 7.28 4.28 10.80
C ALA A 51 5.98 3.60 11.24
N ARG A 52 5.00 3.46 10.34
CA ARG A 52 3.70 2.83 10.62
C ARG A 52 3.07 2.28 9.35
N VAL A 53 2.29 1.21 9.49
CA VAL A 53 1.35 0.72 8.47
C VAL A 53 -0.04 0.62 9.06
N ASP A 54 -1.03 1.18 8.38
CA ASP A 54 -2.44 1.07 8.73
C ASP A 54 -3.17 0.21 7.67
N VAL A 55 -4.04 -0.69 8.13
CA VAL A 55 -4.87 -1.55 7.29
C VAL A 55 -6.34 -1.29 7.60
N SER A 56 -7.16 -1.21 6.56
CA SER A 56 -8.62 -1.03 6.66
C SER A 56 -9.32 -2.14 5.90
N ALA A 57 -10.49 -2.57 6.39
CA ALA A 57 -11.36 -3.56 5.73
C ALA A 57 -12.64 -2.96 5.12
N ASP A 58 -12.84 -1.65 5.29
CA ASP A 58 -14.06 -0.93 4.87
C ASP A 58 -13.77 0.17 3.84
N GLY A 59 -12.71 -0.02 3.06
CA GLY A 59 -12.28 0.90 2.00
C GLY A 59 -11.61 2.19 2.53
N GLY A 60 -11.13 2.19 3.77
CA GLY A 60 -10.38 3.30 4.37
C GLY A 60 -11.17 4.18 5.34
N LYS A 61 -12.37 3.76 5.77
CA LYS A 61 -13.19 4.52 6.73
C LYS A 61 -12.70 4.31 8.16
N THR A 62 -12.31 3.09 8.50
CA THR A 62 -11.70 2.74 9.78
C THR A 62 -10.38 2.00 9.57
N TRP A 63 -9.45 2.12 10.52
CA TRP A 63 -8.07 1.66 10.37
C TRP A 63 -7.61 0.91 11.61
N VAL A 64 -6.84 -0.15 11.39
CA VAL A 64 -6.11 -0.91 12.40
C VAL A 64 -4.62 -0.75 12.10
N GLU A 65 -3.84 -0.42 13.12
CA GLU A 65 -2.39 -0.37 13.00
C GLU A 65 -1.84 -1.80 12.91
N ALA A 66 -0.99 -2.06 11.92
CA ALA A 66 -0.33 -3.35 11.72
C ALA A 66 0.98 -3.44 12.52
N ASP A 67 1.32 -4.65 12.95
CA ASP A 67 2.62 -4.94 13.54
C ASP A 67 3.69 -4.91 12.44
N LEU A 68 4.78 -4.21 12.71
CA LEU A 68 5.95 -4.15 11.82
C LEU A 68 7.00 -5.14 12.28
N ASP A 69 7.54 -5.90 11.34
CA ASP A 69 8.67 -6.79 11.59
C ASP A 69 9.96 -5.98 11.89
N GLU A 70 11.04 -6.71 12.20
CA GLU A 70 12.37 -6.17 12.43
C GLU A 70 12.79 -5.21 11.29
N ASP A 71 13.34 -4.06 11.68
CA ASP A 71 13.91 -3.11 10.72
C ASP A 71 15.28 -3.61 10.28
N LEU A 72 15.35 -4.14 9.05
CA LEU A 72 16.57 -4.63 8.42
C LEU A 72 17.42 -3.50 7.81
N GLY A 73 17.01 -2.24 7.98
CA GLY A 73 17.73 -1.04 7.57
C GLY A 73 17.12 -0.32 6.37
N ARG A 74 17.61 0.91 6.14
CA ARG A 74 17.05 1.94 5.25
C ARG A 74 16.80 1.57 3.77
N TRP A 75 17.31 0.45 3.29
CA TRP A 75 17.11 -0.02 1.91
C TRP A 75 16.36 -1.35 1.80
N ALA A 76 15.96 -1.90 2.95
CA ALA A 76 15.16 -3.10 3.02
C ALA A 76 13.67 -2.73 3.08
N TRP A 77 12.83 -3.60 2.54
CA TRP A 77 11.41 -3.53 2.80
C TRP A 77 11.16 -3.90 4.25
N ARG A 78 10.15 -3.29 4.85
CA ARG A 78 9.66 -3.65 6.16
C ARG A 78 8.38 -4.46 6.00
N LEU A 79 8.42 -5.71 6.43
CA LEU A 79 7.24 -6.56 6.44
C LEU A 79 6.28 -6.11 7.54
N TRP A 80 4.99 -6.33 7.30
CA TRP A 80 3.95 -6.01 8.26
C TRP A 80 2.87 -7.09 8.28
N SER A 81 2.19 -7.21 9.42
CA SER A 81 1.09 -8.13 9.60
C SER A 81 0.02 -7.60 10.53
N THR A 82 -1.22 -8.03 10.32
CA THR A 82 -2.34 -7.78 11.23
C THR A 82 -3.35 -8.92 11.11
N GLU A 83 -4.17 -9.11 12.13
CA GLU A 83 -5.33 -10.00 12.08
C GLU A 83 -6.61 -9.16 12.16
N MET A 84 -7.48 -9.32 11.17
CA MET A 84 -8.75 -8.60 11.11
C MET A 84 -9.91 -9.56 11.28
N HIS A 85 -10.89 -9.20 12.12
CA HIS A 85 -12.13 -9.97 12.21
C HIS A 85 -13.09 -9.52 11.11
N LEU A 86 -13.33 -10.39 10.12
CA LEU A 86 -14.18 -10.09 8.97
C LEU A 86 -15.50 -10.85 9.03
N GLU A 87 -16.60 -10.12 8.93
CA GLU A 87 -17.94 -10.68 8.80
C GLU A 87 -18.20 -11.21 7.38
N ARG A 88 -19.22 -12.03 7.19
CA ARG A 88 -19.63 -12.49 5.85
C ARG A 88 -19.94 -11.31 4.91
N GLY A 89 -19.53 -11.42 3.66
CA GLY A 89 -19.73 -10.41 2.63
C GLY A 89 -18.45 -10.04 1.89
N ASP A 90 -18.56 -9.06 0.99
CA ASP A 90 -17.41 -8.53 0.26
C ASP A 90 -16.75 -7.42 1.08
N HIS A 91 -15.45 -7.52 1.26
CA HIS A 91 -14.64 -6.53 1.98
C HIS A 91 -13.58 -5.96 1.07
N GLU A 92 -13.33 -4.68 1.23
CA GLU A 92 -12.31 -3.97 0.48
C GLU A 92 -11.17 -3.63 1.43
N ILE A 93 -10.10 -4.41 1.33
CA ILE A 93 -8.93 -4.25 2.16
C ILE A 93 -8.01 -3.23 1.50
N VAL A 94 -7.67 -2.17 2.22
CA VAL A 94 -6.69 -1.17 1.78
C VAL A 94 -5.58 -1.03 2.80
N VAL A 95 -4.38 -0.74 2.31
CA VAL A 95 -3.21 -0.46 3.14
C VAL A 95 -2.63 0.91 2.82
N ARG A 96 -2.16 1.60 3.86
CA ARG A 96 -1.31 2.78 3.72
C ARG A 96 -0.17 2.72 4.71
N ALA A 97 0.97 3.28 4.33
CA ALA A 97 2.10 3.48 5.24
C ALA A 97 2.29 4.95 5.61
N TRP A 98 3.07 5.16 6.67
CA TRP A 98 3.63 6.44 7.08
C TRP A 98 5.14 6.29 7.20
N ASP A 99 5.90 7.22 6.64
CA ASP A 99 7.36 7.24 6.80
C ASP A 99 7.80 8.13 7.96
N SER A 100 9.10 8.11 8.25
CA SER A 100 9.75 8.92 9.30
C SER A 100 9.65 10.43 9.10
N ALA A 101 9.20 10.91 7.94
CA ALA A 101 8.92 12.31 7.66
C ALA A 101 7.41 12.62 7.70
N ALA A 102 6.59 11.68 8.20
CA ALA A 102 5.14 11.72 8.25
C ALA A 102 4.45 11.84 6.87
N ALA A 103 5.14 11.49 5.78
CA ALA A 103 4.51 11.38 4.48
C ALA A 103 3.68 10.09 4.38
N SER A 104 2.63 10.10 3.55
CA SER A 104 1.78 8.95 3.27
C SER A 104 1.42 8.87 1.78
N GLN A 105 0.78 7.77 1.41
CA GLN A 105 0.34 7.44 0.06
C GLN A 105 -0.99 8.14 -0.28
N PRO A 106 -1.22 8.55 -1.54
CA PRO A 106 -2.53 8.98 -2.01
C PRO A 106 -3.55 7.85 -1.94
N GLU A 107 -4.81 8.19 -1.66
CA GLU A 107 -5.89 7.20 -1.57
C GLU A 107 -6.21 6.52 -2.92
N HIS A 108 -6.09 7.27 -4.02
CA HIS A 108 -6.46 6.80 -5.35
C HIS A 108 -5.36 7.09 -6.36
N PRO A 109 -5.26 6.30 -7.45
CA PRO A 109 -4.26 6.52 -8.50
C PRO A 109 -4.60 7.69 -9.42
N GLY A 110 -5.84 8.22 -9.39
CA GLY A 110 -6.28 9.32 -10.26
C GLY A 110 -5.35 10.55 -10.22
N PRO A 111 -5.03 11.09 -9.02
CA PRO A 111 -4.06 12.18 -8.87
C PRO A 111 -2.62 11.85 -9.28
N LEU A 112 -2.24 10.57 -9.34
CA LEU A 112 -0.90 10.10 -9.72
C LEU A 112 -0.76 9.84 -11.22
N TRP A 113 -1.87 9.89 -11.96
CA TRP A 113 -1.87 9.56 -13.37
C TRP A 113 -0.86 10.41 -14.13
N ASN A 114 -0.03 9.74 -14.91
CA ASN A 114 0.88 10.36 -15.85
C ASN A 114 0.97 9.47 -17.11
N PRO A 115 1.28 10.02 -18.29
CA PRO A 115 1.26 9.27 -19.54
C PRO A 115 2.13 8.01 -19.56
N LYS A 116 3.17 7.94 -18.73
CA LYS A 116 4.13 6.82 -18.68
C LYS A 116 3.88 5.84 -17.53
N GLY A 117 2.88 6.11 -16.68
CA GLY A 117 2.52 5.24 -15.56
C GLY A 117 3.57 5.15 -14.44
N TYR A 118 4.46 6.13 -14.31
CA TYR A 118 5.50 6.10 -13.29
C TYR A 118 4.98 6.47 -11.89
N VAL A 119 5.66 5.97 -10.85
CA VAL A 119 5.45 6.36 -9.44
C VAL A 119 4.00 6.22 -8.97
N ASN A 120 3.32 5.14 -9.38
CA ASN A 120 2.07 4.78 -8.72
C ASN A 120 2.40 4.21 -7.34
N ASN A 121 2.07 4.97 -6.31
CA ASN A 121 2.16 4.59 -4.92
C ASN A 121 0.84 4.84 -4.18
N ALA A 122 -0.30 4.78 -4.87
CA ALA A 122 -1.60 4.87 -4.21
C ALA A 122 -1.77 3.72 -3.19
N TRP A 123 -2.78 3.81 -2.32
CA TRP A 123 -3.05 2.73 -1.35
C TRP A 123 -3.20 1.39 -2.07
N GLY A 124 -2.40 0.40 -1.63
CA GLY A 124 -2.54 -0.98 -2.08
C GLY A 124 -3.92 -1.51 -1.68
N ARG A 125 -4.55 -2.26 -2.57
CA ARG A 125 -5.97 -2.63 -2.43
C ARG A 125 -6.24 -4.04 -2.91
N VAL A 126 -6.98 -4.81 -2.10
CA VAL A 126 -7.51 -6.12 -2.49
C VAL A 126 -8.97 -6.25 -2.10
N THR A 127 -9.74 -6.97 -2.91
CA THR A 127 -11.12 -7.36 -2.57
C THR A 127 -11.09 -8.76 -2.00
N LEU A 128 -11.81 -9.00 -0.90
CA LEU A 128 -11.99 -10.33 -0.32
C LEU A 128 -13.46 -10.72 -0.31
N HIS A 129 -13.72 -12.00 -0.54
CA HIS A 129 -15.06 -12.59 -0.48
C HIS A 129 -15.17 -13.49 0.76
N VAL A 130 -15.88 -13.02 1.78
CA VAL A 130 -15.94 -13.70 3.08
C VAL A 130 -17.20 -14.56 3.20
N ALA A 131 -17.02 -15.87 3.40
CA ALA A 131 -18.05 -16.91 3.34
C ALA A 131 -18.23 -17.70 4.65
#